data_AF-A0A3B0TA31-F1
#
_entry.id   AF-A0A3B0TA31-F1
#
_cell.length_a   1.000
_cell.length_b   1.000
_cell.length_c   1.000
_cell.angle_alpha   90.00
_cell.angle_beta   90.00
_cell.angle_gamma   90.00
#
_symmetry.space_group_name_H-M   'P 1'
#
loop_
_entity.id
_entity.type
_entity.pdbx_description
1 polymer ?
#
loop_
_entity_poly.entity_id
_entity_poly.type
_entity_poly.pdbx_seq_one_letter_code
_entity_poly.pdbx_strand_id
1 'polypeptide(L)' 'MKLTELFRLMVEKEGSDLYLRTMAIPCARINGKVEHIISDP' A
#
# COMPACT_ATOMS: atom_id res chain seq x y z
N MET A 1 1.76 10.48 5.72
CA MET A 1 2.59 9.26 5.68
C MET A 1 3.75 9.47 4.71
N LYS A 2 4.97 9.14 5.10
CA LYS A 2 6.17 9.18 4.26
C LYS A 2 6.24 7.91 3.40
N LEU A 3 6.91 7.99 2.25
CA LEU A 3 7.08 6.84 1.35
C LEU A 3 7.77 5.65 2.02
N THR A 4 8.69 5.89 2.96
CA THR A 4 9.35 4.84 3.73
C THR A 4 8.40 4.04 4.61
N GLU A 5 7.33 4.66 5.12
CA GLU A 5 6.31 3.98 5.95
C GLU A 5 5.46 3.06 5.07
N LEU A 6 5.10 3.50 3.86
CA LEU A 6 4.46 2.66 2.85
C LEU A 6 5.30 1.43 2.51
N PHE A 7 6.61 1.59 2.28
CA PHE A 7 7.47 0.46 1.96
C PHE A 7 7.64 -0.52 3.12
N ARG A 8 7.61 -0.06 4.38
CA ARG A 8 7.57 -0.97 5.53
C ARG A 8 6.29 -1.80 5.54
N LEU A 9 5.13 -1.16 5.35
CA LEU A 9 3.85 -1.85 5.24
C LEU A 9 3.81 -2.84 4.06
N MET A 10 4.44 -2.49 2.94
CA MET A 10 4.55 -3.37 1.77
C MET A 10 5.31 -4.64 2.12
N VAL A 11 6.43 -4.53 2.82
CA VAL A 11 7.22 -5.69 3.24
C VAL A 11 6.45 -6.53 4.27
N GLU A 12 5.84 -5.89 5.28
CA GLU A 12 5.07 -6.57 6.33
C GLU A 12 3.87 -7.35 5.78
N LYS A 13 3.22 -6.83 4.74
CA LYS A 13 2.03 -7.42 4.11
C LYS A 13 2.35 -8.24 2.86
N GLU A 14 3.63 -8.46 2.55
CA GLU A 14 4.07 -9.18 1.36
C GLU A 14 3.50 -8.62 0.04
N GLY A 15 3.37 -7.29 -0.04
CA GLY A 15 2.89 -6.59 -1.22
C GLY A 15 3.92 -6.62 -2.36
N SER A 16 3.47 -6.87 -3.59
CA SER A 16 4.33 -6.91 -4.78
C SER A 16 4.43 -5.56 -5.50
N ASP A 17 3.35 -4.78 -5.51
CA ASP A 17 3.24 -3.52 -6.25
C ASP A 17 2.56 -2.44 -5.40
N LEU A 18 3.05 -1.20 -5.46
CA LEU A 18 2.46 -0.04 -4.79
C LEU A 18 1.83 0.90 -5.84
N TYR A 19 0.56 1.25 -5.64
CA TYR A 19 -0.20 2.17 -6.51
C TYR A 19 -0.48 3.47 -5.78
N LEU A 20 0.05 4.58 -6.31
CA LEU A 20 -0.15 5.93 -5.80
C LEU A 20 -0.93 6.77 -6.81
N ARG A 21 -2.01 7.39 -6.36
CA ARG A 21 -2.84 8.31 -7.16
C ARG A 21 -3.17 9.56 -6.37
N THR A 22 -3.32 10.68 -7.07
CA THR A 22 -3.76 11.93 -6.45
C THR A 22 -5.15 11.75 -5.84
N MET A 23 -5.35 12.26 -4.62
CA MET A 23 -6.62 12.21 -3.89
C MET A 23 -7.16 10.79 -3.61
N ALA A 24 -6.29 9.78 -3.58
CA ALA A 24 -6.67 8.40 -3.29
C ALA A 24 -5.87 7.82 -2.13
N ILE A 25 -6.46 6.85 -1.43
CA ILE A 25 -5.78 6.01 -0.46
C ILE A 25 -4.78 5.12 -1.23
N PRO A 26 -3.50 5.04 -0.83
CA PRO A 26 -2.54 4.11 -1.42
C PRO A 26 -3.06 2.67 -1.43
N CYS A 27 -2.90 2.01 -2.56
CA CYS A 27 -3.23 0.59 -2.71
C CYS A 27 -1.95 -0.21 -2.88
N ALA A 28 -1.98 -1.47 -2.45
CA ALA A 28 -0.95 -2.45 -2.78
C ALA A 28 -1.56 -3.67 -3.44
N ARG A 29 -0.76 -4.37 -4.26
CA ARG A 29 -1.10 -5.72 -4.69
C ARG A 29 -0.58 -6.71 -3.67
N ILE A 30 -1.48 -7.44 -3.00
CA ILE A 30 -1.17 -8.48 -2.03
C ILE A 30 -1.86 -9.75 -2.49
N ASN A 31 -1.11 -10.86 -2.63
CA ASN A 31 -1.65 -12.14 -3.12
C ASN A 31 -2.47 -12.01 -4.41
N GLY A 32 -1.99 -11.17 -5.34
CA GLY A 32 -2.62 -10.92 -6.64
C GLY A 32 -3.80 -9.94 -6.63
N LYS A 33 -4.34 -9.56 -5.47
CA LYS A 33 -5.47 -8.63 -5.32
C LYS A 33 -4.98 -7.22 -5.00
N VAL A 34 -5.65 -6.20 -5.56
CA VAL A 34 -5.35 -4.80 -5.24
C VAL A 34 -6.28 -4.37 -4.11
N GLU A 35 -5.70 -3.95 -2.98
CA GLU A 35 -6.43 -3.50 -1.80
C GLU A 35 -5.75 -2.28 -1.16
N HIS A 36 -6.46 -1.56 -0.29
CA HIS A 36 -5.88 -0.42 0.43
C HIS A 36 -4.79 -0.90 1.39
N ILE A 37 -3.58 -0.35 1.29
CA ILE A 37 -2.45 -0.77 2.15
C ILE A 37 -2.48 -0.12 3.53
N ILE A 38 -3.18 1.01 3.60
CA ILE A 38 -3.58 1.64 4.86
C ILE A 38 -5.09 1.44 5.04
N SER A 39 -5.47 0.93 6.20
CA SER A 39 -6.79 1.17 6.76
C SER A 39 -6.87 2.64 7.16
N ASP A 40 -8.03 3.29 6.99
CA ASP A 40 -8.30 4.58 7.63
C ASP A 40 -7.97 4.51 9.13
N PRO A 41 -7.63 5.64 9.80
CA PRO A 41 -7.17 5.65 11.18
C PRO A 41 -8.07 4.87 12.14
#